data_AF-A0A496P7A0-F1
#
_entry.id   AF-A0A496P7A0-F1
#
_cell.length_a   1.000
_cell.length_b   1.000
_cell.length_c   1.000
_cell.angle_alpha   90.00
_cell.angle_beta   90.00
_cell.angle_gamma   90.00
#
_symmetry.space_group_name_H-M   'P 1'
#
loop_
_entity.id
_entity.type
_entity.pdbx_description
1 polymer ?
#
loop_
_entity_poly.entity_id
_entity_poly.type
_entity_poly.pdbx_seq_one_letter_code
_entity_poly.pdbx_strand_id
1 'polypeptide(L)'
;AEHGFTYLCDCDLNLSFPDVYDETLRTQLQDLAPHDPLAREQYIDFMLNTAFRKSLFTRKGATPKRITETSVTDAEFHRNLEQFLFTLRIPSEHLEPIFEDLAKRMDSSVIDANTVYVHGLATDSDTNPTNTSNDNSSNTSGNADYTESIAKGLAKLFQQEGPHFYVKNNTLVTYTGEHTIPDMCLPLFYQFLVEHIIQGGISLSVLETEHPFKHHVFEEKKSYIPERYIPFVEIMPQEGVNAYIYPGNRYNDPISDFNEEDLEFMKLLSKPTTKHDVMCKIYEAMTEESISPLALQQSNKYTMILAFYEEMIRRMEYFGFLEVDETQFN
;
A
#
# COMPACT_ATOMS: atom_id res chain seq x y z
N ALA A 1 -8.71 1.44 -32.23
CA ALA A 1 -9.79 0.67 -32.90
C ALA A 1 -9.36 0.07 -34.25
N GLU A 2 -8.77 0.87 -35.15
CA GLU A 2 -8.34 0.44 -36.50
C GLU A 2 -7.33 -0.72 -36.48
N HIS A 3 -6.41 -0.71 -35.52
CA HIS A 3 -5.38 -1.75 -35.38
C HIS A 3 -5.78 -2.94 -34.50
N GLY A 4 -7.08 -3.15 -34.25
CA GLY A 4 -7.54 -4.30 -33.46
C GLY A 4 -7.30 -4.18 -31.95
N PHE A 5 -7.10 -2.97 -31.44
CA PHE A 5 -7.02 -2.66 -30.01
C PHE A 5 -8.21 -1.81 -29.54
N THR A 6 -8.58 -2.01 -28.28
CA THR A 6 -9.56 -1.22 -27.53
C THR A 6 -8.87 -0.59 -26.31
N TYR A 7 -9.22 0.66 -26.02
CA TYR A 7 -8.73 1.38 -24.84
C TYR A 7 -9.22 0.71 -23.56
N LEU A 8 -8.29 0.44 -22.64
CA LEU A 8 -8.58 -0.14 -21.33
C LEU A 8 -8.85 0.98 -20.31
N CYS A 9 -7.80 1.73 -19.98
CA CYS A 9 -7.79 2.87 -19.04
C CYS A 9 -6.46 3.62 -19.17
N ASP A 10 -6.30 4.72 -18.44
CA ASP A 10 -5.01 5.37 -18.26
C ASP A 10 -4.33 4.84 -16.99
N CYS A 11 -3.03 5.02 -16.87
CA CYS A 11 -2.31 4.73 -15.62
C CYS A 11 -2.62 5.77 -14.53
N ASP A 12 -3.08 6.97 -14.89
CA ASP A 12 -3.70 7.90 -13.95
C ASP A 12 -5.20 7.66 -13.89
N LEU A 13 -5.64 6.89 -12.90
CA LEU A 13 -7.03 6.51 -12.77
C LEU A 13 -7.93 7.72 -12.52
N ASN A 14 -7.44 8.84 -11.95
CA ASN A 14 -8.26 10.03 -11.72
C ASN A 14 -8.98 10.52 -12.98
N LEU A 15 -8.34 10.38 -14.15
CA LEU A 15 -8.92 10.74 -15.45
C LEU A 15 -10.19 9.93 -15.74
N SER A 16 -10.25 8.68 -15.28
CA SER A 16 -11.38 7.78 -15.50
C SER A 16 -12.50 7.92 -14.44
N PHE A 17 -12.31 8.67 -13.35
CA PHE A 17 -13.24 8.77 -12.22
C PHE A 17 -13.58 10.21 -11.87
N PRO A 18 -14.71 10.75 -12.35
CA PRO A 18 -15.05 12.16 -12.14
C PRO A 18 -15.34 12.53 -10.69
N ASP A 19 -15.66 11.54 -9.84
CA ASP A 19 -15.96 11.78 -8.44
C ASP A 19 -14.77 12.25 -7.61
N VAL A 20 -13.55 12.11 -8.16
CA VAL A 20 -12.36 12.71 -7.54
C VAL A 20 -12.30 14.22 -7.71
N TYR A 21 -13.07 14.78 -8.65
CA TYR A 21 -13.14 16.21 -8.87
C TYR A 21 -14.24 16.86 -8.02
N ASP A 22 -14.11 18.18 -7.86
CA ASP A 22 -15.12 18.98 -7.18
C ASP A 22 -16.50 18.88 -7.86
N GLU A 23 -17.54 19.20 -7.09
CA GLU A 23 -18.95 19.09 -7.53
C GLU A 23 -19.23 19.87 -8.82
N THR A 24 -18.55 21.01 -9.03
CA THR A 24 -18.75 21.84 -10.21
C THR A 24 -18.22 21.15 -11.46
N LEU A 25 -16.96 20.70 -11.43
CA LEU A 25 -16.33 19.99 -12.54
C LEU A 25 -17.04 18.67 -12.82
N ARG A 26 -17.40 17.92 -11.78
CA ARG A 26 -18.14 16.66 -11.91
C ARG A 26 -19.49 16.84 -12.61
N THR A 27 -20.27 17.86 -12.21
CA THR A 27 -21.57 18.16 -12.82
C THR A 27 -21.40 18.50 -14.30
N GLN A 28 -20.42 19.34 -14.64
CA GLN A 28 -20.11 19.69 -16.02
C GLN A 28 -19.72 18.47 -16.86
N LEU A 29 -18.87 17.58 -16.33
CA LEU A 29 -18.48 16.35 -17.03
C LEU A 29 -19.66 15.40 -17.25
N GLN A 30 -20.57 15.32 -16.28
CA GLN A 30 -21.78 14.51 -16.39
C GLN A 30 -22.75 15.07 -17.44
N ASP A 31 -22.90 16.39 -17.53
CA ASP A 31 -23.73 17.05 -18.55
C ASP A 31 -23.15 16.88 -19.97
N LEU A 32 -21.82 16.97 -20.11
CA LEU A 32 -21.13 16.85 -21.41
C LEU A 32 -21.07 15.40 -21.93
N ALA A 33 -20.82 14.44 -21.04
CA ALA A 33 -20.68 13.02 -21.39
C ALA A 33 -21.30 12.12 -20.30
N PRO A 34 -22.65 11.98 -20.27
CA PRO A 34 -23.34 11.24 -19.22
C PRO A 34 -23.08 9.73 -19.27
N HIS A 35 -22.82 9.17 -20.45
CA HIS A 35 -22.68 7.73 -20.69
C HIS A 35 -21.49 7.36 -21.56
N ASP A 36 -20.54 8.28 -21.78
CA ASP A 36 -19.34 8.04 -22.57
C ASP A 36 -18.08 8.34 -21.75
N PRO A 37 -17.53 7.33 -21.06
CA PRO A 37 -16.32 7.50 -20.25
C PRO A 37 -15.10 7.97 -21.06
N LEU A 38 -15.01 7.58 -22.33
CA LEU A 38 -13.88 7.97 -23.19
C LEU A 38 -14.00 9.45 -23.60
N ALA A 39 -15.21 9.90 -23.96
CA ALA A 39 -15.44 11.31 -24.23
C ALA A 39 -15.20 12.16 -22.98
N ARG A 40 -15.56 11.66 -21.80
CA ARG A 40 -15.32 12.33 -20.53
C ARG A 40 -13.84 12.54 -20.24
N GLU A 41 -13.04 11.50 -20.41
CA GLU A 41 -11.59 11.59 -20.33
C GLU A 41 -11.02 12.62 -21.30
N GLN A 42 -11.54 12.67 -22.54
CA GLN A 42 -11.13 13.67 -23.52
C GLN A 42 -11.52 15.10 -23.10
N TYR A 43 -12.66 15.30 -22.45
CA TYR A 43 -13.03 16.61 -21.89
C TYR A 43 -12.12 17.03 -20.74
N ILE A 44 -11.75 16.09 -19.87
CA ILE A 44 -10.77 16.34 -18.81
C ILE A 44 -9.44 16.82 -19.40
N ASP A 45 -8.98 16.26 -20.52
CA ASP A 45 -7.77 16.74 -21.19
C ASP A 45 -7.85 18.21 -21.59
N PHE A 46 -9.00 18.64 -22.12
CA PHE A 46 -9.20 20.03 -22.51
C PHE A 46 -9.32 20.96 -21.30
N MET A 47 -10.04 20.52 -20.26
CA MET A 47 -10.30 21.34 -19.08
C MET A 47 -9.07 21.49 -18.20
N LEU A 48 -8.27 20.43 -18.05
CA LEU A 48 -7.04 20.42 -17.24
C LEU A 48 -5.77 20.68 -18.05
N ASN A 49 -5.89 20.83 -19.37
CA ASN A 49 -4.76 21.00 -20.28
C ASN A 49 -3.71 19.88 -20.11
N THR A 50 -4.17 18.63 -20.11
CA THR A 50 -3.33 17.44 -19.92
C THR A 50 -2.26 17.35 -21.02
N ALA A 51 -0.99 17.43 -20.63
CA ALA A 51 0.13 17.43 -21.58
C ALA A 51 0.60 16.01 -21.98
N PHE A 52 0.33 15.00 -21.15
CA PHE A 52 0.84 13.64 -21.34
C PHE A 52 -0.14 12.59 -20.81
N ARG A 53 -0.24 11.45 -21.49
CA ARG A 53 -1.07 10.29 -21.12
C ARG A 53 -0.26 9.00 -21.13
N LYS A 54 -0.58 8.10 -20.20
CA LYS A 54 -0.02 6.74 -20.13
C LYS A 54 -1.16 5.74 -20.30
N SER A 55 -1.60 5.59 -21.53
CA SER A 55 -2.79 4.81 -21.86
C SER A 55 -2.48 3.32 -22.04
N LEU A 56 -3.30 2.48 -21.41
CA LEU A 56 -3.26 1.03 -21.57
C LEU A 56 -4.29 0.57 -22.61
N PHE A 57 -3.88 -0.37 -23.45
CA PHE A 57 -4.72 -0.94 -24.51
C PHE A 57 -4.78 -2.45 -24.38
N THR A 58 -5.92 -3.02 -24.75
CA THR A 58 -6.13 -4.47 -24.84
C THR A 58 -6.65 -4.86 -26.22
N ARG A 59 -6.71 -6.17 -26.48
CA ARG A 59 -7.23 -6.70 -27.75
C ARG A 59 -8.70 -6.31 -27.92
N LYS A 60 -9.08 -5.93 -29.13
CA LYS A 60 -10.46 -5.62 -29.50
C LYS A 60 -11.38 -6.82 -29.18
N GLY A 61 -12.49 -6.54 -28.50
CA GLY A 61 -13.46 -7.54 -28.06
C GLY A 61 -13.23 -8.07 -26.64
N ALA A 62 -12.12 -7.72 -25.99
CA ALA A 62 -11.97 -7.96 -24.56
C ALA A 62 -12.97 -7.10 -23.77
N THR A 63 -13.55 -7.67 -22.71
CA THR A 63 -14.49 -7.02 -21.80
C THR A 63 -13.87 -6.94 -20.40
N PRO A 64 -12.82 -6.11 -20.21
CA PRO A 64 -12.19 -5.95 -18.92
C PRO A 64 -13.18 -5.35 -17.92
N LYS A 65 -13.16 -5.86 -16.68
CA LYS A 65 -13.89 -5.22 -15.59
C LYS A 65 -13.23 -3.88 -15.28
N ARG A 66 -14.04 -2.83 -15.19
CA ARG A 66 -13.60 -1.49 -14.78
C ARG A 66 -13.93 -1.30 -13.31
N ILE A 67 -13.09 -0.56 -12.60
CA ILE A 67 -13.48 -0.01 -11.30
C ILE A 67 -14.59 1.01 -11.59
N THR A 68 -15.60 1.05 -10.73
CA THR A 68 -16.75 1.97 -10.80
C THR A 68 -17.13 2.39 -9.39
N GLU A 69 -18.02 3.37 -9.24
CA GLU A 69 -18.57 3.76 -7.94
C GLU A 69 -19.18 2.56 -7.18
N THR A 70 -19.78 1.62 -7.91
CA THR A 70 -20.34 0.39 -7.33
C THR A 70 -19.30 -0.60 -6.82
N SER A 71 -18.01 -0.44 -7.18
CA SER A 71 -16.94 -1.34 -6.75
C SER A 71 -16.76 -1.39 -5.24
N VAL A 72 -17.14 -0.33 -4.51
CA VAL A 72 -17.11 -0.26 -3.04
C VAL A 72 -18.00 -1.31 -2.36
N THR A 73 -19.06 -1.76 -3.03
CA THR A 73 -20.02 -2.71 -2.47
C THR A 73 -20.05 -4.03 -3.25
N ASP A 74 -19.21 -4.17 -4.28
CA ASP A 74 -19.14 -5.37 -5.12
C ASP A 74 -18.26 -6.44 -4.45
N ALA A 75 -18.92 -7.46 -3.89
CA ALA A 75 -18.24 -8.58 -3.25
C ALA A 75 -17.33 -9.38 -4.20
N GLU A 76 -17.62 -9.42 -5.51
CA GLU A 76 -16.72 -10.06 -6.48
C GLU A 76 -15.48 -9.21 -6.72
N PHE A 77 -15.65 -7.88 -6.79
CA PHE A 77 -14.52 -6.95 -6.85
C PHE A 77 -13.62 -7.07 -5.61
N HIS A 78 -14.21 -7.10 -4.41
CA HIS A 78 -13.46 -7.29 -3.16
C HIS A 78 -12.65 -8.60 -3.14
N ARG A 79 -13.21 -9.70 -3.67
CA ARG A 79 -12.44 -10.96 -3.81
C ARG A 79 -11.28 -10.84 -4.80
N ASN A 80 -11.44 -10.04 -5.87
CA ASN A 80 -10.34 -9.82 -6.82
C ASN A 80 -9.21 -8.99 -6.20
N LEU A 81 -9.51 -8.13 -5.22
CA LEU A 81 -8.51 -7.35 -4.48
C LEU A 81 -7.53 -8.24 -3.68
N GLU A 82 -7.91 -9.47 -3.32
CA GLU A 82 -7.04 -10.42 -2.62
C GLU A 82 -5.84 -10.91 -3.47
N GLN A 83 -5.84 -10.61 -4.77
CA GLN A 83 -4.76 -10.98 -5.69
C GLN A 83 -3.61 -9.95 -5.70
N PHE A 84 -3.74 -8.87 -4.91
CA PHE A 84 -2.81 -7.75 -4.94
C PHE A 84 -2.12 -7.54 -3.60
N LEU A 85 -0.84 -7.17 -3.69
CA LEU A 85 -0.10 -6.49 -2.64
C LEU A 85 -0.34 -4.99 -2.79
N PHE A 86 -0.86 -4.36 -1.75
CA PHE A 86 -1.12 -2.95 -1.65
C PHE A 86 0.11 -2.24 -1.07
N THR A 87 0.39 -1.05 -1.57
CA THR A 87 1.40 -0.15 -1.02
C THR A 87 0.79 1.21 -0.78
N LEU A 88 0.71 1.59 0.49
CA LEU A 88 0.23 2.88 0.95
C LEU A 88 1.29 3.95 0.67
N ARG A 89 0.91 4.94 -0.14
CA ARG A 89 1.72 6.14 -0.46
C ARG A 89 1.32 7.36 0.37
N ILE A 90 0.26 7.23 1.16
CA ILE A 90 -0.25 8.29 2.03
C ILE A 90 0.66 8.40 3.26
N PRO A 91 1.23 9.58 3.55
CA PRO A 91 1.95 9.81 4.79
C PRO A 91 1.10 9.50 6.02
N SER A 92 1.74 8.91 7.04
CA SER A 92 1.08 8.37 8.23
C SER A 92 0.19 9.39 8.96
N GLU A 93 0.60 10.65 8.98
CA GLU A 93 -0.05 11.80 9.60
C GLU A 93 -1.35 12.21 8.91
N HIS A 94 -1.57 11.78 7.66
CA HIS A 94 -2.78 12.08 6.90
C HIS A 94 -3.84 10.98 7.02
N LEU A 95 -3.52 9.83 7.59
CA LEU A 95 -4.46 8.71 7.67
C LEU A 95 -5.65 8.99 8.58
N GLU A 96 -5.41 9.53 9.78
CA GLU A 96 -6.48 9.86 10.74
C GLU A 96 -7.51 10.84 10.14
N PRO A 97 -7.14 12.01 9.58
CA PRO A 97 -8.12 12.92 9.00
C PRO A 97 -8.86 12.32 7.78
N ILE A 98 -8.21 11.46 6.99
CA ILE A 98 -8.85 10.75 5.88
C ILE A 98 -9.95 9.80 6.38
N PHE A 99 -9.65 8.98 7.38
CA PHE A 99 -10.63 8.05 7.94
C PHE A 99 -11.77 8.78 8.66
N GLU A 100 -11.49 9.91 9.30
CA GLU A 100 -12.53 10.76 9.91
C GLU A 100 -13.48 11.38 8.86
N ASP A 101 -12.95 11.84 7.71
CA ASP A 101 -13.77 12.36 6.62
C ASP A 101 -14.66 11.26 6.02
N LEU A 102 -14.06 10.10 5.72
CA LEU A 102 -14.78 8.94 5.20
C LEU A 102 -15.91 8.49 6.15
N ALA A 103 -15.63 8.45 7.45
CA ALA A 103 -16.61 8.14 8.49
C ALA A 103 -17.81 9.12 8.47
N LYS A 104 -17.54 10.43 8.36
CA LYS A 104 -18.59 11.47 8.28
C LYS A 104 -19.47 11.31 7.04
N ARG A 105 -18.89 10.91 5.90
CA ARG A 105 -19.62 10.71 4.64
C ARG A 105 -20.53 9.47 4.69
N MET A 106 -20.08 8.39 5.34
CA MET A 106 -20.85 7.15 5.45
C MET A 106 -22.12 7.27 6.31
N ASP A 107 -22.13 8.15 7.32
CA ASP A 107 -23.26 8.36 8.25
C ASP A 107 -24.55 8.85 7.54
N SER A 108 -24.48 9.14 6.23
CA SER A 108 -25.61 9.60 5.39
C SER A 108 -26.14 8.58 4.37
N SER A 109 -25.45 7.47 4.08
CA SER A 109 -25.80 6.61 2.93
C SER A 109 -25.68 5.09 3.12
N VAL A 110 -25.12 4.58 4.23
CA VAL A 110 -24.82 3.13 4.38
C VAL A 110 -25.80 2.38 5.30
N ILE A 111 -26.62 3.08 6.09
CA ILE A 111 -27.54 2.44 7.04
C ILE A 111 -28.70 1.69 6.35
N ASP A 112 -29.11 2.10 5.14
CA ASP A 112 -30.23 1.44 4.43
C ASP A 112 -29.87 0.10 3.78
N ALA A 113 -28.60 -0.16 3.47
CA ALA A 113 -28.20 -1.40 2.79
C ALA A 113 -27.96 -2.59 3.76
N ASN A 114 -27.45 -2.31 4.97
CA ASN A 114 -27.09 -3.36 5.94
C ASN A 114 -28.23 -3.76 6.89
N THR A 115 -29.31 -2.97 6.98
CA THR A 115 -30.47 -3.34 7.81
C THR A 115 -31.26 -4.53 7.24
N VAL A 116 -31.11 -4.80 5.94
CA VAL A 116 -31.81 -5.92 5.26
C VAL A 116 -31.16 -7.28 5.56
N TYR A 117 -29.85 -7.33 5.84
CA TYR A 117 -29.16 -8.61 6.08
C TYR A 117 -29.27 -9.13 7.52
N VAL A 118 -29.48 -8.25 8.51
CA VAL A 118 -29.52 -8.64 9.93
C VAL A 118 -30.90 -9.16 10.35
N HIS A 119 -31.99 -8.78 9.66
CA HIS A 119 -33.34 -9.23 10.02
C HIS A 119 -33.74 -10.63 9.48
N GLY A 120 -32.87 -11.31 8.73
CA GLY A 120 -33.17 -12.61 8.11
C GLY A 120 -32.90 -13.86 8.96
N LEU A 121 -32.32 -13.73 10.15
CA LEU A 121 -31.90 -14.87 10.99
C LEU A 121 -32.34 -14.67 12.45
N ALA A 122 -33.66 -14.60 12.67
CA ALA A 122 -34.23 -14.85 13.99
C ALA A 122 -35.57 -15.58 13.82
N THR A 123 -35.53 -16.91 13.81
CA THR A 123 -36.70 -17.78 13.93
C THR A 123 -37.03 -18.03 15.40
N ASP A 124 -38.26 -17.64 15.77
CA ASP A 124 -39.17 -18.17 16.79
C ASP A 124 -38.66 -18.64 18.16
N SER A 125 -39.12 -17.92 19.21
CA SER A 125 -39.96 -18.54 20.25
C SER A 125 -40.74 -17.49 21.05
N ASP A 126 -42.04 -17.74 21.17
CA ASP A 126 -43.10 -16.98 21.85
C ASP A 126 -42.82 -16.58 23.32
N THR A 127 -43.21 -15.36 23.73
CA THR A 127 -44.37 -15.09 24.61
C THR A 127 -44.52 -13.59 24.94
N ASN A 128 -45.77 -13.17 25.11
CA ASN A 128 -46.34 -11.82 24.98
C ASN A 128 -46.60 -11.17 26.40
N PRO A 129 -47.21 -9.98 26.56
CA PRO A 129 -46.63 -8.63 26.53
C PRO A 129 -46.89 -7.80 27.82
N THR A 130 -46.17 -6.68 28.03
CA THR A 130 -46.69 -5.55 28.84
C THR A 130 -46.11 -4.21 28.40
N ASN A 131 -47.03 -3.30 28.02
CA ASN A 131 -46.89 -1.85 27.79
C ASN A 131 -46.03 -1.16 28.87
N THR A 132 -45.33 -0.05 28.66
CA THR A 132 -45.81 1.23 28.12
C THR A 132 -44.64 2.21 27.96
N SER A 133 -44.85 3.22 27.10
CA SER A 133 -44.23 4.55 27.10
C SER A 133 -43.19 4.80 26.00
N ASN A 134 -43.70 5.37 24.91
CA ASN A 134 -42.95 6.14 23.94
C ASN A 134 -42.15 7.24 24.64
N ASP A 135 -40.83 7.21 24.47
CA ASP A 135 -40.02 8.42 24.43
C ASP A 135 -39.20 8.38 23.13
N ASN A 136 -39.68 9.15 22.15
CA ASN A 136 -38.90 9.52 20.97
C ASN A 136 -37.83 10.52 21.42
N SER A 137 -36.69 10.00 21.83
CA SER A 137 -35.47 10.76 22.08
C SER A 137 -34.43 10.35 21.04
N SER A 138 -34.16 11.28 20.12
CA SER A 138 -33.16 11.25 19.06
C SER A 138 -31.82 10.61 19.50
N ASN A 139 -31.52 9.43 18.95
CA ASN A 139 -30.28 8.68 19.17
C ASN A 139 -29.18 9.06 18.15
N THR A 140 -28.98 10.35 17.90
CA THR A 140 -27.99 10.84 16.91
C THR A 140 -26.60 11.02 17.53
N SER A 141 -26.50 11.10 18.88
CA SER A 141 -25.23 11.35 19.57
C SER A 141 -24.33 10.12 19.74
N GLY A 142 -24.90 8.91 19.81
CA GLY A 142 -24.11 7.69 20.06
C GLY A 142 -23.42 7.12 18.81
N ASN A 143 -23.90 7.47 17.62
CA ASN A 143 -23.39 6.93 16.36
C ASN A 143 -22.13 7.67 15.87
N ALA A 144 -22.06 8.98 16.12
CA ALA A 144 -20.90 9.82 15.77
C ALA A 144 -19.65 9.42 16.56
N ASP A 145 -19.76 9.28 17.88
CA ASP A 145 -18.65 8.87 18.77
C ASP A 145 -18.11 7.47 18.43
N TYR A 146 -19.00 6.57 18.00
CA TYR A 146 -18.66 5.20 17.64
C TYR A 146 -17.94 5.11 16.28
N THR A 147 -18.42 5.84 15.28
CA THR A 147 -17.81 5.89 13.95
C THR A 147 -16.44 6.58 13.98
N GLU A 148 -16.28 7.60 14.81
CA GLU A 148 -14.99 8.26 15.07
C GLU A 148 -13.98 7.30 15.72
N SER A 149 -14.41 6.46 16.66
CA SER A 149 -13.57 5.42 17.28
C SER A 149 -13.08 4.38 16.26
N ILE A 150 -13.94 3.98 15.31
CA ILE A 150 -13.60 3.05 14.23
C ILE A 150 -12.56 3.66 13.28
N ALA A 151 -12.77 4.91 12.85
CA ALA A 151 -11.85 5.64 11.98
C ALA A 151 -10.44 5.71 12.57
N LYS A 152 -10.35 6.06 13.86
CA LYS A 152 -9.09 6.10 14.61
C LYS A 152 -8.42 4.74 14.72
N GLY A 153 -9.20 3.67 14.90
CA GLY A 153 -8.68 2.30 14.93
C GLY A 153 -7.99 1.89 13.64
N LEU A 154 -8.63 2.11 12.48
CA LEU A 154 -8.05 1.80 11.16
C LEU A 154 -6.83 2.68 10.84
N ALA A 155 -6.90 3.97 11.14
CA ALA A 155 -5.77 4.88 10.95
C ALA A 155 -4.54 4.41 11.73
N LYS A 156 -4.72 4.10 13.02
CA LYS A 156 -3.64 3.63 13.89
C LYS A 156 -3.05 2.30 13.42
N LEU A 157 -3.88 1.38 12.93
CA LEU A 157 -3.41 0.12 12.36
C LEU A 157 -2.42 0.39 11.21
N PHE A 158 -2.82 1.18 10.21
CA PHE A 158 -1.93 1.49 9.08
C PHE A 158 -0.67 2.28 9.48
N GLN A 159 -0.76 3.14 10.50
CA GLN A 159 0.41 3.85 11.03
C GLN A 159 1.44 2.92 11.69
N GLN A 160 1.00 1.80 12.26
CA GLN A 160 1.84 0.85 12.99
C GLN A 160 2.43 -0.24 12.10
N GLU A 161 1.67 -0.69 11.11
CA GLU A 161 1.98 -1.88 10.32
C GLU A 161 2.86 -1.61 9.09
N GLY A 162 3.09 -0.34 8.78
CA GLY A 162 3.87 0.07 7.62
C GLY A 162 3.07 0.09 6.32
N PRO A 163 3.72 0.38 5.19
CA PRO A 163 3.02 0.75 3.97
C PRO A 163 2.52 -0.45 3.16
N HIS A 164 3.02 -1.66 3.37
CA HIS A 164 2.67 -2.82 2.55
C HIS A 164 1.71 -3.76 3.28
N PHE A 165 0.63 -4.15 2.59
CA PHE A 165 -0.37 -5.07 3.13
C PHE A 165 -1.07 -5.81 2.00
N TYR A 166 -1.72 -6.93 2.30
CA TYR A 166 -2.70 -7.57 1.42
C TYR A 166 -3.95 -7.95 2.18
N VAL A 167 -5.03 -8.25 1.45
CA VAL A 167 -6.31 -8.63 2.03
C VAL A 167 -6.56 -10.10 1.75
N LYS A 168 -7.05 -10.83 2.76
CA LYS A 168 -7.46 -12.23 2.62
C LYS A 168 -8.67 -12.49 3.51
N ASN A 169 -9.82 -12.82 2.92
CA ASN A 169 -11.06 -13.06 3.66
C ASN A 169 -11.41 -11.95 4.66
N ASN A 170 -11.35 -10.68 4.23
CA ASN A 170 -11.56 -9.50 5.09
C ASN A 170 -10.55 -9.33 6.25
N THR A 171 -9.46 -10.08 6.24
CA THR A 171 -8.32 -9.89 7.15
C THR A 171 -7.25 -9.09 6.43
N LEU A 172 -6.73 -8.06 7.10
CA LEU A 172 -5.54 -7.33 6.67
C LEU A 172 -4.31 -8.13 7.08
N VAL A 173 -3.43 -8.45 6.13
CA VAL A 173 -2.17 -9.12 6.41
C VAL A 173 -1.01 -8.19 6.14
N THR A 174 -0.10 -8.11 7.10
CA THR A 174 1.00 -7.14 7.17
C THR A 174 2.29 -7.86 7.60
N TYR A 175 3.39 -7.13 7.75
CA TYR A 175 4.64 -7.69 8.26
C TYR A 175 4.54 -8.21 9.70
N THR A 176 3.68 -7.62 10.54
CA THR A 176 3.57 -8.06 11.94
C THR A 176 2.56 -9.18 12.14
N GLY A 177 1.73 -9.45 11.11
CA GLY A 177 0.80 -10.56 11.10
C GLY A 177 -0.57 -10.22 10.50
N GLU A 178 -1.55 -11.01 10.91
CA GLU A 178 -2.95 -10.93 10.49
C GLU A 178 -3.77 -10.07 11.45
N HIS A 179 -4.55 -9.14 10.89
CA HIS A 179 -5.41 -8.21 11.63
C HIS A 179 -6.83 -8.30 11.09
N THR A 180 -7.73 -8.90 11.86
CA THR A 180 -9.15 -9.00 11.48
C THR A 180 -9.80 -7.63 11.46
N ILE A 181 -10.41 -7.27 10.33
CA ILE A 181 -11.20 -6.05 10.23
C ILE A 181 -12.63 -6.40 10.69
N PRO A 182 -13.18 -5.73 11.72
CA PRO A 182 -14.55 -5.99 12.15
C PRO A 182 -15.55 -5.72 11.01
N ASP A 183 -16.61 -6.52 10.88
CA ASP A 183 -17.57 -6.43 9.75
C ASP A 183 -18.15 -5.03 9.57
N MET A 184 -18.43 -4.34 10.69
CA MET A 184 -18.91 -2.95 10.72
C MET A 184 -17.95 -1.94 10.09
N CYS A 185 -16.64 -2.25 10.03
CA CYS A 185 -15.60 -1.41 9.47
C CYS A 185 -15.33 -1.70 7.99
N LEU A 186 -15.86 -2.80 7.44
CA LEU A 186 -15.58 -3.20 6.05
C LEU A 186 -16.03 -2.16 5.02
N PRO A 187 -17.21 -1.51 5.14
CA PRO A 187 -17.60 -0.47 4.20
C PRO A 187 -16.60 0.69 4.17
N LEU A 188 -16.15 1.14 5.35
CA LEU A 188 -15.14 2.19 5.48
C LEU A 188 -13.82 1.79 4.84
N PHE A 189 -13.37 0.57 5.12
CA PHE A 189 -12.13 0.02 4.62
C PHE A 189 -12.14 -0.10 3.08
N TYR A 190 -13.19 -0.66 2.48
CA TYR A 190 -13.28 -0.79 1.03
C TYR A 190 -13.50 0.56 0.33
N GLN A 191 -14.22 1.50 0.95
CA GLN A 191 -14.30 2.88 0.46
C GLN A 191 -12.90 3.52 0.43
N PHE A 192 -12.15 3.39 1.53
CA PHE A 192 -10.77 3.87 1.63
C PHE A 192 -9.88 3.28 0.54
N LEU A 193 -9.91 1.95 0.35
CA LEU A 193 -9.13 1.27 -0.68
C LEU A 193 -9.48 1.78 -2.07
N VAL A 194 -10.76 1.77 -2.46
CA VAL A 194 -11.19 2.15 -3.81
C VAL A 194 -10.84 3.60 -4.11
N GLU A 195 -11.17 4.54 -3.22
CA GLU A 195 -10.89 5.96 -3.42
C GLU A 195 -9.39 6.21 -3.57
N HIS A 196 -8.56 5.63 -2.70
CA HIS A 196 -7.13 5.91 -2.70
C HIS A 196 -6.35 5.11 -3.74
N ILE A 197 -6.89 3.99 -4.25
CA ILE A 197 -6.37 3.37 -5.49
C ILE A 197 -6.58 4.31 -6.67
N ILE A 198 -7.77 4.90 -6.79
CA ILE A 198 -8.10 5.82 -7.88
C ILE A 198 -7.25 7.11 -7.78
N GLN A 199 -7.15 7.67 -6.57
CA GLN A 199 -6.41 8.91 -6.32
C GLN A 199 -4.88 8.73 -6.33
N GLY A 200 -4.38 7.49 -6.35
CA GLY A 200 -2.96 7.16 -6.32
C GLY A 200 -2.32 7.17 -4.92
N GLY A 201 -3.12 7.34 -3.86
CA GLY A 201 -2.69 7.15 -2.48
C GLY A 201 -2.35 5.69 -2.14
N ILE A 202 -2.85 4.73 -2.91
CA ILE A 202 -2.52 3.30 -2.79
C ILE A 202 -2.14 2.76 -4.16
N SER A 203 -0.98 2.12 -4.27
CA SER A 203 -0.56 1.40 -5.47
C SER A 203 -0.72 -0.11 -5.31
N LEU A 204 -0.96 -0.81 -6.42
CA LEU A 204 -1.16 -2.26 -6.46
C LEU A 204 -0.02 -2.94 -7.21
N SER A 205 0.42 -4.08 -6.70
CA SER A 205 1.26 -5.04 -7.43
C SER A 205 0.69 -6.45 -7.29
N VAL A 206 1.01 -7.34 -8.22
CA VAL A 206 0.55 -8.74 -8.13
C VAL A 206 1.14 -9.38 -6.87
N LEU A 207 0.27 -9.99 -6.06
CA LEU A 207 0.65 -10.73 -4.87
C LEU A 207 1.39 -12.01 -5.28
N GLU A 208 2.61 -12.19 -4.77
CA GLU A 208 3.39 -13.41 -4.98
C GLU A 208 3.08 -14.41 -3.86
N THR A 209 2.88 -15.68 -4.21
CA THR A 209 2.47 -16.71 -3.22
C THR A 209 3.58 -17.12 -2.26
N GLU A 210 4.84 -17.09 -2.73
CA GLU A 210 5.99 -17.53 -1.95
C GLU A 210 6.53 -16.40 -1.06
N HIS A 211 6.54 -15.17 -1.58
CA HIS A 211 7.08 -13.99 -0.92
C HIS A 211 6.09 -12.81 -1.07
N PRO A 212 4.94 -12.86 -0.36
CA PRO A 212 3.84 -11.91 -0.55
C PRO A 212 4.27 -10.47 -0.28
N PHE A 213 5.16 -10.28 0.69
CA PHE A 213 5.93 -9.07 0.86
C PHE A 213 7.27 -9.28 0.16
N LYS A 214 7.54 -8.52 -0.90
CA LYS A 214 8.68 -8.77 -1.80
C LYS A 214 10.04 -8.37 -1.19
N HIS A 215 10.12 -8.23 0.13
CA HIS A 215 11.37 -8.01 0.83
C HIS A 215 11.71 -9.26 1.61
N HIS A 216 12.84 -9.87 1.27
CA HIS A 216 13.44 -10.83 2.18
C HIS A 216 13.96 -10.03 3.38
N VAL A 217 13.44 -10.35 4.56
CA VAL A 217 14.04 -9.92 5.83
C VAL A 217 15.43 -10.53 5.90
N PHE A 218 16.41 -9.80 6.39
CA PHE A 218 17.76 -10.31 6.51
C PHE A 218 17.80 -11.52 7.47
N GLU A 219 18.16 -12.68 6.93
CA GLU A 219 18.42 -13.90 7.65
C GLU A 219 19.92 -14.16 7.72
N GLU A 220 20.45 -14.18 8.94
CA GLU A 220 21.86 -14.41 9.17
C GLU A 220 22.33 -15.74 8.54
N LYS A 221 23.49 -15.72 7.88
CA LYS A 221 24.10 -16.85 7.15
C LYS A 221 23.31 -17.36 5.93
N LYS A 222 22.19 -16.75 5.56
CA LYS A 222 21.41 -17.15 4.38
C LYS A 222 21.18 -16.03 3.40
N SER A 223 20.89 -14.83 3.90
CA SER A 223 20.61 -13.68 3.05
C SER A 223 21.86 -13.13 2.42
N TYR A 224 21.75 -12.74 1.15
CA TYR A 224 22.80 -12.11 0.38
C TYR A 224 22.20 -11.22 -0.71
N ILE A 225 23.01 -10.33 -1.27
CA ILE A 225 22.68 -9.49 -2.41
C ILE A 225 23.40 -10.08 -3.62
N PRO A 226 22.67 -10.63 -4.62
CA PRO A 226 23.31 -11.16 -5.82
C PRO A 226 24.23 -10.13 -6.48
N GLU A 227 25.46 -10.54 -6.81
CA GLU A 227 26.46 -9.67 -7.46
C GLU A 227 25.94 -9.02 -8.74
N ARG A 228 24.98 -9.66 -9.44
CA ARG A 228 24.34 -9.10 -10.62
C ARG A 228 23.66 -7.74 -10.37
N TYR A 229 23.22 -7.44 -9.14
CA TYR A 229 22.52 -6.19 -8.81
C TYR A 229 23.48 -5.01 -8.60
N ILE A 230 24.73 -5.26 -8.18
CA ILE A 230 25.68 -4.21 -7.83
C ILE A 230 26.00 -3.29 -9.03
N PRO A 231 26.30 -3.81 -10.24
CA PRO A 231 26.58 -2.95 -11.40
C PRO A 231 25.41 -2.06 -11.83
N PHE A 232 24.16 -2.43 -11.50
CA PHE A 232 22.99 -1.60 -11.84
C PHE A 232 22.92 -0.32 -11.02
N VAL A 233 23.47 -0.33 -9.80
CA VAL A 233 23.39 0.79 -8.85
C VAL A 233 24.75 1.45 -8.59
N GLU A 234 25.85 0.87 -9.07
CA GLU A 234 27.22 1.35 -8.86
C GLU A 234 27.46 2.79 -9.35
N ILE A 235 26.76 3.21 -10.39
CA ILE A 235 26.88 4.59 -10.91
C ILE A 235 26.09 5.62 -10.10
N MET A 236 25.16 5.20 -9.23
CA MET A 236 24.24 6.09 -8.52
C MET A 236 24.94 7.05 -7.54
N PRO A 237 25.96 6.63 -6.77
CA PRO A 237 26.66 7.54 -5.86
C PRO A 237 27.49 8.63 -6.54
N GLN A 238 27.70 8.54 -7.87
CA GLN A 238 28.51 9.52 -8.60
C GLN A 238 27.84 10.91 -8.59
N GLU A 239 28.65 11.94 -8.35
CA GLU A 239 28.16 13.32 -8.27
C GLU A 239 27.36 13.72 -9.53
N GLY A 240 26.14 14.22 -9.30
CA GLY A 240 25.25 14.68 -10.36
C GLY A 240 24.40 13.60 -11.05
N VAL A 241 24.65 12.30 -10.83
CA VAL A 241 23.86 11.21 -11.43
C VAL A 241 22.42 11.19 -10.89
N ASN A 242 22.26 11.34 -9.58
CA ASN A 242 20.97 11.41 -8.89
C ASN A 242 20.10 12.62 -9.29
N ALA A 243 20.59 13.52 -10.17
CA ALA A 243 19.77 14.57 -10.77
C ALA A 243 19.02 14.11 -12.05
N TYR A 244 19.37 12.94 -12.60
CA TYR A 244 18.85 12.47 -13.89
C TYR A 244 18.23 11.08 -13.84
N ILE A 245 18.78 10.18 -13.01
CA ILE A 245 18.35 8.79 -12.91
C ILE A 245 18.30 8.35 -11.45
N TYR A 246 17.43 7.40 -11.15
CA TYR A 246 17.26 6.78 -9.85
C TYR A 246 17.17 5.27 -10.04
N PRO A 247 17.74 4.45 -9.13
CA PRO A 247 17.49 3.02 -9.16
C PRO A 247 16.06 2.74 -8.68
N GLY A 248 15.47 1.67 -9.18
CA GLY A 248 14.19 1.17 -8.71
C GLY A 248 14.39 0.16 -7.58
N ASN A 249 13.56 0.22 -6.54
CA ASN A 249 13.42 -0.90 -5.60
C ASN A 249 12.69 -2.07 -6.27
N ARG A 250 12.49 -3.18 -5.56
CA ARG A 250 11.79 -4.36 -6.10
C ARG A 250 10.31 -4.14 -6.45
N TYR A 251 9.70 -3.06 -5.97
CA TYR A 251 8.35 -2.62 -6.37
C TYR A 251 8.36 -1.64 -7.55
N ASN A 252 9.54 -1.38 -8.13
CA ASN A 252 9.76 -0.39 -9.18
C ASN A 252 9.50 1.06 -8.72
N ASP A 253 9.68 1.33 -7.43
CA ASP A 253 9.67 2.68 -6.88
C ASP A 253 11.06 3.30 -6.96
N PRO A 254 11.17 4.61 -7.26
CA PRO A 254 12.45 5.28 -7.30
C PRO A 254 13.06 5.36 -5.90
N ILE A 255 14.34 5.04 -5.78
CA ILE A 255 15.16 5.25 -4.58
C ILE A 255 15.97 6.53 -4.79
N SER A 256 15.51 7.66 -4.23
CA SER A 256 16.13 8.96 -4.51
C SER A 256 17.42 9.26 -3.74
N ASP A 257 17.66 8.53 -2.65
CA ASP A 257 18.69 8.81 -1.65
C ASP A 257 19.78 7.71 -1.59
N PHE A 258 19.90 6.91 -2.66
CA PHE A 258 20.96 5.90 -2.77
C PHE A 258 22.34 6.55 -2.79
N ASN A 259 23.24 6.11 -1.90
CA ASN A 259 24.54 6.73 -1.65
C ASN A 259 25.71 5.71 -1.66
N GLU A 260 26.92 6.19 -1.41
CA GLU A 260 28.13 5.36 -1.43
C GLU A 260 28.12 4.33 -0.29
N GLU A 261 27.60 4.70 0.88
CA GLU A 261 27.45 3.79 2.01
C GLU A 261 26.53 2.62 1.68
N ASP A 262 25.42 2.87 0.98
CA ASP A 262 24.52 1.83 0.48
C ASP A 262 25.25 0.87 -0.46
N LEU A 263 26.00 1.41 -1.42
CA LEU A 263 26.75 0.61 -2.40
C LEU A 263 27.81 -0.28 -1.74
N GLU A 264 28.59 0.28 -0.82
CA GLU A 264 29.61 -0.47 -0.08
C GLU A 264 28.99 -1.52 0.82
N PHE A 265 27.87 -1.21 1.49
CA PHE A 265 27.14 -2.18 2.29
C PHE A 265 26.55 -3.31 1.43
N MET A 266 26.06 -2.99 0.22
CA MET A 266 25.62 -4.01 -0.74
C MET A 266 26.75 -4.97 -1.11
N LYS A 267 27.97 -4.46 -1.32
CA LYS A 267 29.17 -5.28 -1.61
C LYS A 267 29.51 -6.21 -0.43
N LEU A 268 29.38 -5.73 0.81
CA LEU A 268 29.60 -6.55 2.02
C LEU A 268 28.60 -7.70 2.14
N LEU A 269 27.38 -7.51 1.64
CA LEU A 269 26.32 -8.53 1.63
C LEU A 269 26.30 -9.38 0.35
N SER A 270 27.32 -9.31 -0.51
CA SER A 270 27.36 -10.07 -1.78
C SER A 270 27.28 -11.60 -1.62
N LYS A 271 27.54 -12.10 -0.41
CA LYS A 271 27.49 -13.52 -0.03
C LYS A 271 26.86 -13.66 1.35
N PRO A 272 26.30 -14.84 1.69
CA PRO A 272 25.78 -15.09 3.03
C PRO A 272 26.85 -14.83 4.09
N THR A 273 26.50 -14.04 5.10
CA THR A 273 27.45 -13.53 6.10
C THR A 273 26.80 -13.45 7.49
N THR A 274 27.59 -13.14 8.52
CA THR A 274 27.12 -12.96 9.90
C THR A 274 27.01 -11.49 10.27
N LYS A 275 26.15 -11.16 11.23
CA LYS A 275 26.02 -9.79 11.77
C LYS A 275 27.38 -9.29 12.26
N HIS A 276 28.10 -10.13 12.99
CA HIS A 276 29.41 -9.79 13.54
C HIS A 276 30.46 -9.52 12.47
N ASP A 277 30.50 -10.34 11.40
CA ASP A 277 31.47 -10.15 10.33
C ASP A 277 31.24 -8.84 9.58
N VAL A 278 29.98 -8.50 9.30
CA VAL A 278 29.62 -7.21 8.67
C VAL A 278 29.97 -6.05 9.59
N MET A 279 29.66 -6.14 10.90
CA MET A 279 30.02 -5.09 11.85
C MET A 279 31.54 -4.91 11.99
N CYS A 280 32.32 -5.98 11.95
CA CYS A 280 33.79 -5.89 11.89
C CYS A 280 34.27 -5.19 10.61
N LYS A 281 33.63 -5.44 9.46
CA LYS A 281 33.96 -4.76 8.19
C LYS A 281 33.59 -3.28 8.20
N ILE A 282 32.46 -2.91 8.82
CA ILE A 282 32.12 -1.51 9.06
C ILE A 282 33.19 -0.85 9.95
N TYR A 283 33.60 -1.51 11.04
CA TYR A 283 34.67 -1.00 11.89
C TYR A 283 35.94 -0.73 11.09
N GLU A 284 36.40 -1.72 10.32
CA GLU A 284 37.58 -1.63 9.46
C GLU A 284 37.49 -0.45 8.48
N ALA A 285 36.35 -0.25 7.82
CA ALA A 285 36.16 0.86 6.89
C ALA A 285 36.21 2.24 7.59
N MET A 286 35.74 2.33 8.83
CA MET A 286 35.72 3.57 9.60
C MET A 286 37.06 3.92 10.27
N THR A 287 37.90 2.92 10.57
CA THR A 287 39.10 3.10 11.39
C THR A 287 40.39 2.75 10.68
N GLU A 288 40.32 2.08 9.53
CA GLU A 288 41.45 1.47 8.84
C GLU A 288 42.15 0.35 9.64
N GLU A 289 41.52 -0.14 10.72
CA GLU A 289 42.07 -1.17 11.62
C GLU A 289 41.18 -2.42 11.68
N SER A 290 41.80 -3.61 11.56
CA SER A 290 41.11 -4.89 11.73
C SER A 290 40.77 -5.17 13.19
N ILE A 291 39.58 -5.71 13.45
CA ILE A 291 39.12 -6.04 14.80
C ILE A 291 38.45 -7.42 14.84
N SER A 292 38.65 -8.15 15.94
CA SER A 292 37.92 -9.40 16.17
C SER A 292 36.52 -9.13 16.72
N PRO A 293 35.54 -10.01 16.50
CA PRO A 293 34.17 -9.83 17.01
C PRO A 293 34.10 -9.60 18.52
N LEU A 294 34.90 -10.32 19.31
CA LEU A 294 34.93 -10.18 20.76
C LEU A 294 35.52 -8.82 21.19
N ALA A 295 36.56 -8.34 20.50
CA ALA A 295 37.15 -7.03 20.77
C ALA A 295 36.19 -5.90 20.36
N LEU A 296 35.44 -6.07 19.27
CA LEU A 296 34.44 -5.10 18.82
C LEU A 296 33.34 -4.91 19.86
N GLN A 297 32.85 -5.98 20.48
CA GLN A 297 31.85 -5.92 21.56
C GLN A 297 32.31 -5.11 22.78
N GLN A 298 33.62 -5.02 23.00
CA GLN A 298 34.22 -4.25 24.10
C GLN A 298 34.66 -2.85 23.67
N SER A 299 34.52 -2.52 22.37
CA SER A 299 34.90 -1.22 21.83
C SER A 299 33.92 -0.14 22.25
N ASN A 300 34.43 1.06 22.52
CA ASN A 300 33.60 2.25 22.73
C ASN A 300 32.83 2.68 21.47
N LYS A 301 33.16 2.14 20.29
CA LYS A 301 32.45 2.39 19.01
C LYS A 301 31.33 1.39 18.73
N TYR A 302 31.15 0.34 19.55
CA TYR A 302 30.20 -0.75 19.29
C TYR A 302 28.78 -0.25 19.02
N THR A 303 28.23 0.59 19.91
CA THR A 303 26.85 1.10 19.80
C THR A 303 26.61 1.89 18.51
N MET A 304 27.61 2.68 18.09
CA MET A 304 27.53 3.46 16.85
C MET A 304 27.50 2.53 15.62
N ILE A 305 28.38 1.53 15.58
CA ILE A 305 28.45 0.56 14.48
C ILE A 305 27.21 -0.32 14.43
N LEU A 306 26.68 -0.71 15.60
CA LEU A 306 25.44 -1.47 15.70
C LEU A 306 24.26 -0.68 15.11
N ALA A 307 24.13 0.60 15.48
CA ALA A 307 23.08 1.46 14.94
C ALA A 307 23.21 1.66 13.42
N PHE A 308 24.43 1.87 12.93
CA PHE A 308 24.69 1.98 11.50
C PHE A 308 24.35 0.67 10.76
N TYR A 309 24.77 -0.48 11.28
CA TYR A 309 24.42 -1.79 10.73
C TYR A 309 22.90 -1.99 10.67
N GLU A 310 22.18 -1.68 11.75
CA GLU A 310 20.72 -1.87 11.81
C GLU A 310 19.99 -0.98 10.81
N GLU A 311 20.43 0.26 10.64
CA GLU A 311 19.88 1.17 9.63
C GLU A 311 20.17 0.69 8.21
N MET A 312 21.41 0.25 7.92
CA MET A 312 21.76 -0.25 6.59
C MET A 312 21.00 -1.54 6.24
N ILE A 313 20.82 -2.47 7.19
CA ILE A 313 19.98 -3.66 6.98
C ILE A 313 18.56 -3.27 6.62
N ARG A 314 17.95 -2.34 7.39
CA ARG A 314 16.60 -1.85 7.12
C ARG A 314 16.48 -1.24 5.72
N ARG A 315 17.50 -0.50 5.27
CA ARG A 315 17.56 0.05 3.91
C ARG A 315 17.68 -1.05 2.85
N MET A 316 18.50 -2.07 3.05
CA MET A 316 18.64 -3.20 2.11
C MET A 316 17.34 -4.00 1.99
N GLU A 317 16.64 -4.19 3.10
CA GLU A 317 15.30 -4.78 3.11
C GLU A 317 14.34 -3.91 2.29
N TYR A 318 14.30 -2.60 2.52
CA TYR A 318 13.48 -1.65 1.77
C TYR A 318 13.79 -1.61 0.27
N PHE A 319 15.07 -1.68 -0.12
CA PHE A 319 15.44 -1.71 -1.54
C PHE A 319 15.00 -3.03 -2.21
N GLY A 320 14.97 -4.13 -1.44
CA GLY A 320 14.50 -5.43 -1.91
C GLY A 320 15.51 -6.18 -2.80
N PHE A 321 16.80 -5.91 -2.62
CA PHE A 321 17.89 -6.60 -3.33
C PHE A 321 18.36 -7.90 -2.64
N LEU A 322 17.88 -8.17 -1.42
CA LEU A 322 18.20 -9.40 -0.70
C LEU A 322 17.54 -10.62 -1.36
N GLU A 323 18.28 -11.71 -1.46
CA GLU A 323 17.83 -13.06 -1.78
C GLU A 323 18.30 -14.02 -0.68
N VAL A 324 17.65 -15.18 -0.57
CA VAL A 324 17.97 -16.20 0.44
C VAL A 324 18.56 -17.42 -0.27
N ASP A 325 19.74 -17.88 0.17
CA ASP A 325 20.31 -19.14 -0.32
C ASP A 325 19.66 -20.32 0.42
N GLU A 326 18.71 -21.00 -0.25
CA GLU A 326 18.06 -22.19 0.27
C GLU A 326 18.93 -23.46 0.19
N THR A 327 20.06 -23.41 -0.52
CA THR A 327 20.83 -24.62 -0.88
C THR A 327 21.92 -25.01 0.12
N GLN A 328 22.20 -24.17 1.13
CA GLN A 328 23.30 -24.40 2.07
C GLN A 328 22.91 -25.04 3.41
N PHE A 329 21.63 -25.30 3.67
CA PHE A 329 21.19 -25.93 4.92
C PHE A 329 20.16 -27.04 4.68
N ASN A 330 20.62 -28.15 4.10
CA ASN A 330 20.02 -29.48 4.24
C ASN A 330 21.06 -30.47 4.78
#